data_AF-A0A1M3BMS5-F1
#
_entry.id   AF-A0A1M3BMS5-F1
#
_cell.length_a   1.000
_cell.length_b   1.000
_cell.length_c   1.000
_cell.angle_alpha   90.00
_cell.angle_beta   90.00
_cell.angle_gamma   90.00
#
_symmetry.space_group_name_H-M   'P 1'
#
loop_
_entity.id
_entity.type
_entity.pdbx_description
1 polymer ?
#
loop_
_entity_poly.entity_id
_entity_poly.type
_entity_poly.pdbx_seq_one_letter_code
_entity_poly.pdbx_strand_id
1 'polypeptide(L)'
;MAMQRKPTSTRKPPVPAADHAEIEHWISRVMPDLSPIVTSLDEQIREKIPGLQYAVKWKRPFYGLADRGWIIELAAYDVSVNVVFFGGADFDSPPPLGETDRSRYVKLRTLEEAQSPEMTAWIEGAAKVPGWR
;
A
#
# COMPACT_ATOMS: atom_id res chain seq x y z
N MET A 1 11.59 0.24 -27.78
CA MET A 1 11.72 -1.03 -27.04
C MET A 1 12.00 -0.70 -25.59
N ALA A 2 11.05 -0.90 -24.67
CA ALA A 2 11.23 -0.53 -23.27
C ALA A 2 12.18 -1.54 -22.60
N MET A 3 13.30 -1.04 -22.08
CA MET A 3 14.31 -1.81 -21.37
C MET A 3 13.66 -2.43 -20.12
N GLN A 4 13.48 -3.75 -20.14
CA GLN A 4 13.00 -4.50 -18.98
C GLN A 4 14.07 -4.42 -17.89
N ARG A 5 13.89 -3.50 -16.94
CA ARG A 5 14.77 -3.35 -15.77
C ARG A 5 14.65 -4.64 -14.96
N LYS A 6 15.79 -5.30 -14.70
CA LYS A 6 15.84 -6.51 -13.88
C LYS A 6 15.26 -6.19 -12.49
N PRO A 7 14.44 -7.08 -11.90
CA PRO A 7 13.86 -6.83 -10.59
C PRO A 7 15.00 -6.70 -9.56
N THR A 8 15.08 -5.55 -8.90
CA THR A 8 16.07 -5.20 -7.87
C THR A 8 15.90 -6.03 -6.59
N SER A 9 14.93 -6.95 -6.55
CA SER A 9 14.51 -7.70 -5.37
C SER A 9 14.34 -9.19 -5.70
N THR A 10 14.98 -10.06 -4.93
CA THR A 10 14.79 -11.52 -4.98
C THR A 10 13.45 -11.98 -4.41
N ARG A 11 12.66 -11.04 -3.89
CA ARG A 11 11.35 -11.31 -3.31
C ARG A 11 10.35 -11.64 -4.42
N LYS A 12 9.53 -12.66 -4.17
CA LYS A 12 8.35 -12.94 -5.01
C LYS A 12 7.16 -12.13 -4.50
N PRO A 13 6.26 -11.64 -5.37
CA PRO A 13 5.02 -11.00 -4.94
C PRO A 13 4.11 -11.94 -4.11
N PRO A 14 3.13 -11.39 -3.37
CA PRO A 14 2.04 -12.17 -2.81
C PRO A 14 1.18 -12.87 -3.87
N VAL A 15 0.47 -13.90 -3.44
CA VAL A 15 -0.61 -14.52 -4.19
C VAL A 15 -1.93 -13.91 -3.69
N PRO A 16 -2.86 -13.52 -4.56
CA PRO A 16 -4.17 -13.03 -4.14
C PRO A 16 -4.89 -14.02 -3.23
N ALA A 17 -5.40 -13.52 -2.11
CA ALA A 17 -6.36 -14.18 -1.25
C ALA A 17 -7.73 -14.29 -1.94
N ALA A 18 -8.62 -15.10 -1.38
CA ALA A 18 -9.99 -15.23 -1.89
C ALA A 18 -10.79 -13.93 -1.75
N ASP A 19 -10.58 -13.21 -0.64
CA ASP A 19 -11.32 -12.01 -0.28
C ASP A 19 -10.53 -11.15 0.74
N HIS A 20 -11.19 -10.14 1.28
CA HIS A 20 -10.62 -9.14 2.19
C HIS A 20 -10.40 -9.64 3.64
N ALA A 21 -10.97 -10.79 4.02
CA ALA A 21 -10.98 -11.26 5.41
C ALA A 21 -9.58 -11.47 6.02
N GLU A 22 -8.58 -11.80 5.21
CA GLU A 22 -7.19 -11.91 5.70
C GLU A 22 -6.64 -10.57 6.21
N ILE A 23 -7.02 -9.47 5.54
CA ILE A 23 -6.63 -8.11 5.94
C ILE A 23 -7.45 -7.68 7.15
N GLU A 24 -8.75 -7.97 7.22
CA GLU A 24 -9.57 -7.69 8.42
C GLU A 24 -8.99 -8.38 9.66
N HIS A 25 -8.62 -9.66 9.54
CA HIS A 25 -7.94 -10.40 10.60
C HIS A 25 -6.52 -9.90 10.90
N TRP A 26 -5.86 -9.24 9.95
CA TRP A 26 -4.61 -8.53 10.23
C TRP A 26 -4.87 -7.24 11.01
N ILE A 27 -5.86 -6.43 10.61
CA ILE A 27 -6.26 -5.18 11.29
C ILE A 27 -6.64 -5.46 12.74
N SER A 28 -7.39 -6.54 13.01
CA SER A 28 -7.79 -6.92 14.38
C SER A 28 -6.61 -7.30 15.29
N ARG A 29 -5.42 -7.53 14.73
CA ARG A 29 -4.19 -7.88 15.44
C ARG A 29 -3.20 -6.71 15.52
N VAL A 30 -3.49 -5.58 14.89
CA VAL A 30 -2.71 -4.35 15.02
C VAL A 30 -2.90 -3.78 16.43
N MET A 31 -1.86 -3.13 16.96
CA MET A 31 -1.91 -2.54 18.30
C MET A 31 -3.04 -1.51 18.40
N PRO A 32 -3.69 -1.37 19.57
CA PRO A 32 -4.82 -0.47 19.75
C PRO A 32 -4.57 0.96 19.30
N ASP A 33 -3.39 1.53 19.58
CA ASP A 33 -3.05 2.91 19.21
C ASP A 33 -2.91 3.14 17.69
N LEU A 34 -2.55 2.09 16.93
CA LEU A 34 -2.41 2.16 15.47
C LEU A 34 -3.65 1.65 14.73
N SER A 35 -4.56 0.96 15.43
CA SER A 35 -5.79 0.40 14.86
C SER A 35 -6.64 1.43 14.12
N PRO A 36 -6.86 2.67 14.62
CA PRO A 36 -7.60 3.69 13.90
C PRO A 36 -6.95 4.09 12.57
N ILE A 37 -5.62 4.15 12.53
CA ILE A 37 -4.86 4.54 11.33
C ILE A 37 -5.02 3.47 10.25
N VAL A 38 -4.77 2.20 10.58
CA VAL A 38 -4.87 1.11 9.59
C VAL A 38 -6.30 0.87 9.11
N THR A 39 -7.30 1.09 9.98
CA THR A 39 -8.72 0.95 9.61
C THR A 39 -9.12 2.05 8.63
N SER A 40 -8.78 3.30 8.94
CA SER A 40 -9.03 4.44 8.05
C SER A 40 -8.36 4.28 6.69
N LEU A 41 -7.12 3.77 6.65
CA LEU A 41 -6.42 3.48 5.40
C LEU A 41 -7.11 2.39 4.59
N ASP A 42 -7.49 1.27 5.23
CA ASP A 42 -8.19 0.17 4.57
C ASP A 42 -9.53 0.62 3.97
N GLU A 43 -10.31 1.39 4.71
CA GLU A 43 -11.57 1.97 4.22
C GLU A 43 -11.37 2.88 3.01
N GLN A 44 -10.41 3.82 3.10
CA GLN A 44 -10.11 4.73 1.99
C GLN A 44 -9.62 3.97 0.75
N ILE A 45 -8.76 2.96 0.91
CA ILE A 45 -8.26 2.15 -0.20
C ILE A 45 -9.42 1.43 -0.90
N ARG A 46 -10.30 0.78 -0.14
CA ARG A 46 -11.46 0.06 -0.68
C ARG A 46 -12.49 1.00 -1.32
N GLU A 47 -12.70 2.18 -0.76
CA GLU A 47 -13.64 3.16 -1.32
C GLU A 47 -13.13 3.75 -2.64
N LYS A 48 -11.85 4.10 -2.71
CA LYS A 48 -11.29 4.80 -3.89
C LYS A 48 -10.89 3.87 -5.02
N ILE A 49 -10.60 2.60 -4.73
CA ILE A 49 -10.07 1.65 -5.70
C ILE A 49 -11.01 0.44 -5.83
N PRO A 50 -11.87 0.38 -6.86
CA PRO A 50 -12.67 -0.81 -7.12
C PRO A 50 -11.83 -1.94 -7.71
N GLY A 51 -12.26 -3.19 -7.53
CA GLY A 51 -11.62 -4.37 -8.15
C GLY A 51 -10.31 -4.81 -7.50
N LEU A 52 -10.11 -4.47 -6.22
CA LEU A 52 -8.91 -4.81 -5.47
C LEU A 52 -8.71 -6.32 -5.31
N GLN A 53 -7.45 -6.72 -5.43
CA GLN A 53 -6.93 -7.99 -4.93
C GLN A 53 -6.29 -7.74 -3.56
N TYR A 54 -6.47 -8.69 -2.65
CA TYR A 54 -5.96 -8.61 -1.29
C TYR A 54 -4.95 -9.73 -1.04
N ALA A 55 -3.97 -9.49 -0.18
CA ALA A 55 -3.12 -10.54 0.35
C ALA A 55 -2.48 -10.10 1.66
N VAL A 56 -2.13 -11.05 2.53
CA VAL A 56 -1.23 -10.79 3.65
C VAL A 56 0.04 -11.63 3.48
N LYS A 57 1.20 -10.98 3.44
CA LYS A 57 2.50 -11.65 3.34
C LYS A 57 3.50 -11.02 4.29
N TRP A 58 4.29 -11.83 4.97
CA TRP A 58 5.28 -11.34 5.96
C TRP A 58 4.67 -10.39 7.00
N LYS A 59 3.44 -10.68 7.44
CA LYS A 59 2.64 -9.85 8.37
C LYS A 59 2.35 -8.43 7.83
N ARG A 60 2.27 -8.26 6.52
CA ARG A 60 1.93 -6.99 5.86
C ARG A 60 0.76 -7.22 4.90
N PRO A 61 -0.30 -6.41 4.94
CA PRO A 61 -1.35 -6.44 3.95
C PRO A 61 -0.88 -5.77 2.66
N PHE A 62 -1.31 -6.33 1.55
CA PHE A 62 -1.06 -5.86 0.19
C PHE A 62 -2.38 -5.69 -0.53
N TYR A 63 -2.46 -4.60 -1.29
CA TYR A 63 -3.58 -4.26 -2.15
C TYR A 63 -3.07 -4.20 -3.58
N GLY A 64 -3.73 -4.90 -4.49
CA GLY A 64 -3.32 -5.03 -5.88
C GLY A 64 -4.50 -4.89 -6.85
N LEU A 65 -4.17 -4.82 -8.13
CA LEU A 65 -5.12 -4.88 -9.23
C LEU A 65 -4.61 -5.91 -10.25
N ALA A 66 -5.53 -6.66 -10.87
CA ALA A 66 -5.15 -7.73 -11.80
C ALA A 66 -4.30 -7.23 -12.98
N ASP A 67 -4.56 -6.01 -13.49
CA ASP A 67 -3.82 -5.40 -14.60
C ASP A 67 -2.59 -4.58 -14.14
N ARG A 68 -2.47 -4.24 -12.85
CA ARG A 68 -1.36 -3.40 -12.34
C ARG A 68 -0.36 -4.14 -11.46
N GLY A 69 -0.71 -5.29 -10.90
CA GLY A 69 0.05 -5.94 -9.83
C GLY A 69 -0.24 -5.31 -8.47
N TRP A 70 0.69 -5.46 -7.52
CA TRP A 70 0.54 -4.95 -6.16
C TRP A 70 0.90 -3.46 -6.09
N ILE A 71 -0.04 -2.63 -5.65
CA ILE A 71 0.07 -1.16 -5.73
C ILE A 71 0.34 -0.52 -4.37
N ILE A 72 -0.23 -1.07 -3.30
CA ILE A 72 -0.08 -0.56 -1.93
C ILE A 72 0.29 -1.70 -0.98
N GLU A 73 1.21 -1.43 -0.05
CA GLU A 73 1.55 -2.28 1.09
C GLU A 73 1.44 -1.45 2.38
N LEU A 74 0.85 -2.01 3.44
CA LEU A 74 0.90 -1.41 4.77
C LEU A 74 1.88 -2.17 5.66
N ALA A 75 2.63 -1.44 6.48
CA ALA A 75 3.50 -2.02 7.49
C ALA A 75 3.31 -1.29 8.82
N ALA A 76 2.65 -1.94 9.76
CA ALA A 76 2.55 -1.46 11.15
C ALA A 76 3.84 -1.79 11.91
N TYR A 77 4.41 -0.78 12.55
CA TYR A 77 5.55 -0.83 13.48
C TYR A 77 5.07 -0.50 14.90
N ASP A 78 5.99 -0.34 15.85
CA ASP A 78 5.64 -0.07 17.26
C ASP A 78 4.95 1.29 17.50
N VAL A 79 5.22 2.29 16.66
CA VAL A 79 4.71 3.67 16.84
C VAL A 79 4.27 4.34 15.54
N SER A 80 4.25 3.60 14.42
CA SER A 80 3.91 4.17 13.12
C SER A 80 3.40 3.12 12.15
N VAL A 81 2.60 3.56 11.19
CA VAL A 81 2.20 2.77 10.03
C VAL A 81 2.90 3.34 8.80
N ASN A 82 3.68 2.52 8.11
CA ASN A 82 4.19 2.90 6.80
C ASN A 82 3.18 2.51 5.72
N VAL A 83 2.89 3.44 4.82
CA VAL A 83 2.12 3.19 3.59
C VAL A 83 3.08 3.25 2.43
N VAL A 84 3.28 2.10 1.78
CA VAL A 84 4.22 1.96 0.66
C VAL A 84 3.42 1.89 -0.63
N PHE A 85 3.79 2.74 -1.58
CA PHE A 85 3.24 2.81 -2.93
C PHE A 85 4.29 2.30 -3.92
N PHE A 86 4.08 1.12 -4.51
CA PHE A 86 5.11 0.47 -5.33
C PHE A 86 5.48 1.24 -6.61
N GLY A 87 4.53 1.98 -7.16
CA GLY A 87 4.70 2.90 -8.29
C GLY A 87 4.79 4.38 -7.90
N GLY A 88 5.03 4.69 -6.62
CA GLY A 88 4.86 6.05 -6.10
C GLY A 88 5.77 7.12 -6.73
N ALA A 89 6.87 6.74 -7.38
CA ALA A 89 7.75 7.67 -8.10
C ALA A 89 7.12 8.24 -9.37
N ASP A 90 6.06 7.64 -9.91
CA ASP A 90 5.36 8.12 -11.12
C ASP A 90 4.09 8.92 -10.79
N PHE A 91 3.85 9.23 -9.51
CA PHE A 91 2.77 10.14 -9.13
C PHE A 91 3.17 11.57 -9.50
N ASP A 92 2.19 12.41 -9.88
CA ASP A 92 2.42 13.84 -10.11
C ASP A 92 3.02 14.53 -8.88
N SER A 93 2.61 14.09 -7.69
CA SER A 93 3.15 14.52 -6.39
C SER A 93 3.54 13.28 -5.58
N PRO A 94 4.80 12.81 -5.69
CA PRO A 94 5.22 11.57 -5.06
C PRO A 94 5.31 11.69 -3.53
N PRO A 95 5.03 10.61 -2.78
CA PRO A 95 5.32 10.55 -1.35
C PRO A 95 6.82 10.83 -1.08
N PRO A 96 7.16 11.50 0.03
CA PRO A 96 8.50 12.05 0.25
C PRO A 96 9.62 11.02 0.48
N LEU A 97 9.32 9.79 0.91
CA LEU A 97 10.36 8.81 1.28
C LEU A 97 10.52 7.72 0.23
N GLY A 98 11.73 7.14 0.14
CA GLY A 98 12.00 5.94 -0.66
C GLY A 98 12.58 6.21 -2.05
N GLU A 99 13.56 7.11 -2.18
CA GLU A 99 14.07 7.57 -3.48
C GLU A 99 14.95 6.56 -4.25
N THR A 100 15.28 5.42 -3.67
CA THR A 100 16.24 4.46 -4.25
C THR A 100 15.69 3.61 -5.39
N ASP A 101 14.36 3.50 -5.52
CA ASP A 101 13.68 2.75 -6.59
C ASP A 101 12.43 3.52 -7.05
N ARG A 102 11.45 2.84 -7.62
CA ARG A 102 10.15 3.39 -8.04
C ARG A 102 9.15 3.48 -6.90
N SER A 103 9.35 2.69 -5.85
CA SER A 103 8.49 2.73 -4.67
C SER A 103 8.68 4.03 -3.90
N ARG A 104 7.61 4.59 -3.38
CA ARG A 104 7.65 5.70 -2.41
C ARG A 104 6.81 5.34 -1.20
N TYR A 105 7.07 5.94 -0.07
CA TYR A 105 6.29 5.68 1.13
C TYR A 105 6.17 6.90 2.04
N VAL A 106 5.19 6.83 2.93
CA VAL A 106 5.02 7.74 4.07
C VAL A 106 4.97 6.96 5.37
N LYS A 107 5.31 7.62 6.48
CA LYS A 107 5.18 7.07 7.83
C LYS A 107 4.15 7.90 8.57
N LEU A 108 3.05 7.27 8.97
CA LEU A 108 1.95 7.91 9.69
C LEU A 108 2.04 7.54 11.17
N ARG A 109 1.78 8.51 12.04
CA ARG A 109 1.73 8.36 13.49
C ARG A 109 0.36 8.72 14.05
N THR A 110 -0.43 9.51 13.32
CA THR A 110 -1.77 9.92 13.74
C THR A 110 -2.84 9.56 12.71
N LEU A 111 -4.09 9.54 13.17
CA LEU A 111 -5.26 9.37 12.31
C LEU A 111 -5.44 10.54 11.33
N GLU A 112 -5.10 11.76 11.76
CA GLU A 112 -5.19 12.97 10.92
C GLU A 112 -4.27 12.88 9.70
N GLU A 113 -3.05 12.35 9.87
CA GLU A 113 -2.13 12.10 8.76
C GLU A 113 -2.71 11.07 7.77
N ALA A 114 -3.39 10.03 8.27
CA ALA A 114 -4.07 9.03 7.44
C ALA A 114 -5.31 9.58 6.71
N GLN A 115 -5.99 10.59 7.25
CA GLN A 115 -7.17 11.21 6.65
C GLN A 115 -6.82 12.47 5.83
N SER A 116 -5.53 12.74 5.63
CA SER A 116 -5.07 13.92 4.90
C SER A 116 -5.50 13.87 3.42
N PRO A 117 -5.72 15.05 2.80
CA PRO A 117 -5.96 15.14 1.37
C PRO A 117 -4.81 14.54 0.54
N GLU A 118 -3.56 14.68 1.00
CA GLU A 118 -2.40 14.05 0.34
C GLU A 118 -2.50 12.52 0.33
N MET A 119 -2.92 11.90 1.45
CA MET A 119 -3.11 10.45 1.51
C MET A 119 -4.15 9.99 0.48
N THR A 120 -5.28 10.69 0.39
CA THR A 120 -6.32 10.38 -0.60
C THR A 120 -5.77 10.46 -2.02
N ALA A 121 -5.05 11.54 -2.35
CA ALA A 121 -4.45 11.72 -3.68
C ALA A 121 -3.44 10.61 -4.02
N TRP A 122 -2.64 10.16 -3.05
CA TRP A 122 -1.69 9.05 -3.25
C TRP A 122 -2.39 7.70 -3.45
N ILE A 123 -3.46 7.41 -2.70
CA ILE A 123 -4.27 6.20 -2.88
C ILE A 123 -4.85 6.17 -4.30
N GLU A 124 -5.45 7.28 -4.75
CA GLU A 124 -5.98 7.38 -6.12
C GLU A 124 -4.88 7.29 -7.19
N GLY A 125 -3.70 7.86 -6.92
CA GLY A 125 -2.52 7.76 -7.79
C GLY A 125 -2.04 6.32 -7.95
N ALA A 126 -2.10 5.52 -6.88
CA ALA A 126 -1.66 4.14 -6.87
C ALA A 126 -2.41 3.27 -7.89
N ALA A 127 -3.70 3.54 -8.12
CA ALA A 127 -4.52 2.82 -9.10
C ALA A 127 -4.15 3.14 -10.57
N LYS A 128 -3.48 4.28 -10.82
CA LYS A 128 -3.21 4.79 -12.17
C LYS A 128 -1.90 4.29 -12.75
N VAL A 129 -0.97 3.83 -11.92
CA VAL A 129 0.39 3.46 -12.31
C VAL A 129 0.63 1.95 -12.12
N PRO A 130 1.54 1.32 -12.89
CA PRO A 130 1.90 -0.08 -12.64
C PRO A 130 2.51 -0.27 -11.23
N GLY A 131 2.19 -1.37 -10.56
CA GLY A 131 2.74 -1.75 -9.26
C GLY A 131 3.88 -2.77 -9.36
N TRP A 132 4.06 -3.55 -8.29
CA TRP A 132 5.01 -4.66 -8.21
C TRP A 132 4.42 -5.95 -8.78
N ARG A 133 5.21 -6.67 -9.58
CA ARG A 133 4.89 -7.93 -10.25
C ARG A 133 6.03 -8.93 -10.10
#